data_AF-A0A384DGT7-F1
#
_entry.id   AF-A0A384DGT7-F1
#
_cell.length_a   1.000
_cell.length_b   1.000
_cell.length_c   1.000
_cell.angle_alpha   90.00
_cell.angle_beta   90.00
_cell.angle_gamma   90.00
#
_symmetry.space_group_name_H-M   'P 1'
#
loop_
_entity.id
_entity.type
_entity.pdbx_description
1 polymer ?
#
loop_
_entity_poly.entity_id
_entity_poly.type
_entity_poly.pdbx_seq_one_letter_code
_entity_poly.pdbx_strand_id
1 'polypeptide(L)'
;MPREKEGKQKTKGIPVPIVPILQKFLKTYEQHCAQMQTFVCPALKQDLKTSISSERILRKFMLVRPEDSPPSIPPISLEPLLMTIQDECYMLGKEICIWSLQLSNPEIARLASLLELRGCAACPFTSLELIDCRMDLWSLGRLGRALPCSCLRSLVLDYCRFGNEEIENIFSGLENNQRLQVLSLRYCGLGPQSGPRLGAIIYQSSVCELHLDGNCLQCSGALALLRPAAEYAEKQGRDQPATSPPDLGSPPQQLQVKQRGSSTLNQTTKSPGALPGKTPAGKERRKKGIKKKIKDLTEAGPWLVKLYLADNGIDGKGKEGENGLLEFTQILTCLITYSAHLREIDLGNNVLGEMAAADILEALRARKTGLFQL
;
A
#
# COMPACT_ATOMS: atom_id res chain seq x y z
N MET A 1 40.80 37.76 29.80
CA MET A 1 39.98 36.54 30.03
C MET A 1 38.73 36.99 30.77
N PRO A 2 37.52 36.46 30.51
CA PRO A 2 37.24 35.21 29.78
C PRO A 2 37.40 35.31 28.26
N ARG A 3 37.18 34.18 27.57
CA ARG A 3 36.93 34.10 26.13
C ARG A 3 35.46 33.73 25.93
N GLU A 4 34.75 34.40 25.03
CA GLU A 4 33.47 33.88 24.56
C GLU A 4 33.69 32.56 23.81
N LYS A 5 32.79 31.60 24.00
CA LYS A 5 32.88 30.29 23.36
C LYS A 5 32.10 30.35 22.05
N GLU A 6 32.80 30.28 20.92
CA GLU A 6 32.18 30.03 19.63
C GLU A 6 31.33 28.75 19.71
N GLY A 7 30.01 28.91 19.56
CA GLY A 7 29.09 27.80 19.55
C GLY A 7 29.29 26.97 18.28
N LYS A 8 29.99 25.83 18.38
CA LYS A 8 30.18 24.88 17.28
C LYS A 8 28.84 24.60 16.60
N GLN A 9 28.64 25.18 15.41
CA GLN A 9 27.49 24.85 14.58
C GLN A 9 27.55 23.35 14.27
N LYS A 10 26.43 22.64 14.50
CA LYS A 10 26.32 21.25 14.04
C LYS A 10 26.44 21.27 12.53
N THR A 11 27.49 20.65 12.00
CA THR A 11 27.70 20.47 10.56
C THR A 11 26.47 19.81 9.98
N LYS A 12 25.73 20.56 9.15
CA LYS A 12 24.77 19.96 8.23
C LYS A 12 25.57 19.00 7.34
N GLY A 13 25.05 17.79 7.13
CA GLY A 13 25.71 16.81 6.26
C GLY A 13 25.99 17.40 4.88
N ILE A 14 27.12 17.02 4.28
CA ILE A 14 27.53 17.47 2.94
C ILE A 14 26.35 17.23 1.98
N PRO A 15 25.91 18.24 1.20
CA PRO A 15 24.85 18.05 0.21
C PRO A 15 25.23 16.92 -0.75
N VAL A 16 24.32 15.95 -0.92
CA VAL A 16 24.52 14.85 -1.88
C VAL A 16 24.63 15.46 -3.28
N PRO A 17 25.67 15.13 -4.09
CA PRO A 17 25.88 15.72 -5.41
C PRO A 17 24.91 15.11 -6.44
N ILE A 18 23.64 15.52 -6.36
CA ILE A 18 22.52 14.98 -7.15
C ILE A 18 22.79 15.09 -8.65
N VAL A 19 23.28 16.23 -9.13
CA VAL A 19 23.50 16.47 -10.56
C VAL A 19 24.54 15.51 -11.16
N PRO A 20 25.77 15.37 -10.62
CA PRO A 20 26.72 14.34 -11.08
C PRO A 20 26.17 12.91 -11.01
N ILE A 21 25.43 12.54 -9.96
CA ILE A 21 24.84 11.20 -9.82
C ILE A 21 23.84 10.93 -10.94
N LEU A 22 22.91 11.86 -11.20
CA LEU A 22 21.90 11.69 -12.25
C LEU A 22 22.48 11.79 -13.66
N GLN A 23 23.52 12.60 -13.87
CA GLN A 23 24.26 12.66 -15.14
C GLN A 23 24.98 11.33 -15.43
N LYS A 24 25.62 10.72 -14.41
CA LYS A 24 26.23 9.39 -14.53
C LYS A 24 25.17 8.33 -14.81
N PHE A 25 24.07 8.33 -14.04
CA PHE A 25 22.93 7.42 -14.22
C PHE A 25 22.36 7.50 -15.64
N LEU A 26 22.04 8.69 -16.14
CA LEU A 26 21.50 8.86 -17.50
C LEU A 26 22.46 8.32 -18.56
N LYS A 27 23.77 8.60 -18.44
CA LYS A 27 24.78 8.08 -19.37
C LYS A 27 24.86 6.55 -19.33
N THR A 28 24.90 5.94 -18.15
CA THR A 28 24.96 4.48 -17.98
C THR A 28 23.69 3.81 -18.51
N TYR A 29 22.51 4.40 -18.30
CA TYR A 29 21.25 3.92 -18.87
C TYR A 29 21.24 3.97 -20.40
N GLU A 30 21.68 5.09 -21.00
CA GLU A 30 21.81 5.20 -22.46
C GLU A 30 22.82 4.20 -23.04
N GLN A 31 23.91 3.91 -22.31
CA GLN A 31 24.88 2.88 -22.68
C GLN A 31 24.28 1.46 -22.64
N HIS A 32 23.54 1.10 -21.59
CA HIS A 32 22.88 -0.21 -21.49
C HIS A 32 21.80 -0.38 -22.57
N CYS A 33 21.00 0.65 -22.85
CA CYS A 33 20.04 0.62 -23.96
C CYS A 33 20.72 0.35 -25.31
N ALA A 34 21.84 1.02 -25.59
CA ALA A 34 22.61 0.82 -26.82
C ALA A 34 23.22 -0.59 -26.92
N GLN A 35 23.76 -1.12 -25.81
CA GLN A 35 24.31 -2.47 -25.74
C GLN A 35 23.23 -3.55 -25.98
N MET A 36 22.03 -3.35 -25.44
CA MET A 36 20.89 -4.27 -25.57
C MET A 36 20.00 -3.99 -26.79
N GLN A 37 20.40 -3.09 -27.69
CA GLN A 37 19.69 -2.72 -28.92
C GLN A 37 18.21 -2.30 -28.71
N THR A 38 17.92 -1.73 -27.53
CA THR A 38 16.57 -1.37 -27.07
C THR A 38 16.40 0.15 -27.00
N PHE A 39 15.17 0.63 -27.18
CA PHE A 39 14.90 2.07 -27.25
C PHE A 39 14.97 2.74 -25.87
N VAL A 40 15.67 3.88 -25.80
CA VAL A 40 15.79 4.68 -24.58
C VAL A 40 14.43 5.32 -24.26
N CYS A 41 13.81 4.96 -23.14
CA CYS A 41 12.45 5.40 -22.82
C CYS A 41 12.35 6.94 -22.73
N PRO A 42 11.49 7.60 -23.54
CA PRO A 42 11.39 9.06 -23.56
C PRO A 42 10.97 9.68 -22.22
N ALA A 43 10.03 9.06 -21.51
CA ALA A 43 9.54 9.53 -20.21
C ALA A 43 10.68 9.59 -19.19
N LEU A 44 11.31 8.45 -18.88
CA LEU A 44 12.47 8.36 -18.00
C LEU A 44 13.61 9.31 -18.41
N LYS A 45 13.93 9.41 -19.71
CA LYS A 45 14.97 10.34 -20.20
C LYS A 45 14.62 11.80 -19.95
N GLN A 46 13.34 12.17 -20.07
CA GLN A 46 12.86 13.53 -19.78
C GLN A 46 12.80 13.79 -18.26
N ASP A 47 12.41 12.81 -17.45
CA ASP A 47 12.41 12.90 -15.99
C ASP A 47 13.83 13.04 -15.42
N LEU A 48 14.80 12.28 -15.95
CA LEU A 48 16.21 12.41 -15.61
C LEU A 48 16.74 13.80 -15.97
N LYS A 49 16.50 14.29 -17.19
CA LYS A 49 16.90 15.64 -17.63
C LYS A 49 16.27 16.74 -16.76
N THR A 50 14.99 16.63 -16.43
CA THR A 50 14.25 17.59 -15.60
C THR A 50 14.73 17.57 -14.16
N SER A 51 15.09 16.40 -13.63
CA SER A 51 15.67 16.23 -12.30
C SER A 51 17.09 16.81 -12.22
N ILE A 52 17.90 16.63 -13.27
CA ILE A 52 19.21 17.26 -13.43
C ILE A 52 19.09 18.79 -13.47
N SER A 53 18.23 19.34 -14.33
CA SER A 53 18.11 20.80 -14.50
C SER A 53 17.46 21.55 -13.32
N SER A 54 16.77 20.83 -12.43
CA SER A 54 16.14 21.39 -11.22
C SER A 54 16.85 21.01 -9.91
N GLU A 55 17.99 20.31 -10.00
CA GLU A 55 18.78 19.78 -8.86
C GLU A 55 17.97 18.86 -7.91
N ARG A 56 16.99 18.12 -8.45
CA ARG A 56 16.07 17.28 -7.67
C ARG A 56 16.45 15.81 -7.73
N ILE A 57 16.20 15.11 -6.62
CA ILE A 57 16.31 13.65 -6.55
C ILE A 57 15.18 13.03 -7.37
N LEU A 58 15.52 12.24 -8.39
CA LEU A 58 14.55 11.40 -9.09
C LEU A 58 14.10 10.25 -8.17
N ARG A 59 12.79 10.12 -7.95
CA ARG A 59 12.19 9.15 -7.00
C ARG A 59 11.28 8.10 -7.65
N LYS A 60 10.49 8.51 -8.66
CA LYS A 60 9.67 7.65 -9.52
C LYS A 60 10.45 7.40 -10.81
N PHE A 61 10.53 6.15 -11.25
CA PHE A 61 11.10 5.76 -12.54
C PHE A 61 9.95 5.32 -13.44
N MET A 62 9.69 6.07 -14.52
CA MET A 62 8.56 5.83 -15.43
C MET A 62 9.04 5.23 -16.76
N LEU A 63 8.74 3.95 -16.95
CA LEU A 63 9.08 3.15 -18.14
C LEU A 63 7.79 2.81 -18.90
N VAL A 64 7.48 3.59 -19.93
CA VAL A 64 6.20 3.55 -20.65
C VAL A 64 6.44 3.47 -22.15
N ARG A 65 5.63 2.67 -22.85
CA ARG A 65 5.60 2.62 -24.32
C ARG A 65 5.03 3.94 -24.87
N PRO A 66 5.69 4.62 -25.83
CA PRO A 66 5.08 5.77 -26.50
C PRO A 66 3.91 5.30 -27.38
N GLU A 67 2.72 5.87 -27.19
CA GLU A 67 1.51 5.54 -27.96
C GLU A 67 1.75 5.64 -29.47
N ASP A 68 2.40 6.73 -29.91
CA ASP A 68 2.68 7.02 -31.32
C ASP A 68 3.90 6.27 -31.89
N SER A 69 4.40 5.21 -31.25
CA SER A 69 5.59 4.49 -31.75
C SER A 69 5.29 3.70 -33.04
N PRO A 70 5.86 4.05 -34.21
CA PRO A 70 5.70 3.24 -35.42
C PRO A 70 6.30 1.83 -35.21
N PRO A 71 5.77 0.80 -35.89
CA PRO A 71 6.13 -0.61 -35.66
C PRO A 71 7.56 -1.00 -36.04
N SER A 72 8.38 -0.04 -36.50
CA SER A 72 9.81 -0.20 -36.78
C SER A 72 10.73 0.17 -35.61
N ILE A 73 10.22 0.69 -34.49
CA ILE A 73 11.02 1.03 -33.31
C ILE A 73 11.27 -0.25 -32.47
N PRO A 74 12.52 -0.55 -32.07
CA PRO A 74 12.80 -1.70 -31.21
C PRO A 74 12.12 -1.54 -29.84
N PRO A 75 11.58 -2.61 -29.24
CA PRO A 75 10.81 -2.52 -27.99
C PRO A 75 11.66 -1.94 -26.85
N ILE A 76 11.02 -1.16 -25.99
CA ILE A 76 11.60 -0.72 -24.72
C ILE A 76 11.66 -1.92 -23.77
N SER A 77 12.86 -2.23 -23.29
CA SER A 77 13.11 -3.24 -22.26
C SER A 77 13.27 -2.59 -20.88
N LEU A 78 12.91 -3.33 -19.84
CA LEU A 78 13.14 -3.03 -18.43
C LEU A 78 14.59 -3.30 -18.00
N GLU A 79 15.27 -4.25 -18.66
CA GLU A 79 16.60 -4.74 -18.26
C GLU A 79 17.68 -3.63 -18.14
N PRO A 80 17.79 -2.65 -19.07
CA PRO A 80 18.77 -1.57 -18.93
C PRO A 80 18.58 -0.71 -17.68
N LEU A 81 17.32 -0.45 -17.30
CA LEU A 81 16.98 0.34 -16.11
C LEU A 81 17.36 -0.40 -14.83
N LEU A 82 17.06 -1.70 -14.74
CA LEU A 82 17.43 -2.54 -13.60
C LEU A 82 18.95 -2.64 -13.45
N MET A 83 19.67 -2.82 -14.55
CA MET A 83 21.13 -2.80 -14.55
C MET A 83 21.68 -1.45 -14.08
N THR A 84 21.21 -0.32 -14.61
CA THR A 84 21.71 0.99 -14.17
C THR A 84 21.39 1.28 -12.70
N ILE A 85 20.22 0.87 -12.18
CA ILE A 85 19.92 0.97 -10.74
C ILE A 85 20.95 0.21 -9.89
N GLN A 86 21.37 -0.98 -10.35
CA GLN A 86 22.34 -1.83 -9.68
C GLN A 86 23.76 -1.27 -9.78
N ASP A 87 24.25 -0.98 -10.99
CA ASP A 87 25.64 -0.57 -11.26
C ASP A 87 25.96 0.85 -10.76
N GLU A 88 24.95 1.72 -10.67
CA GLU A 88 25.05 3.05 -10.05
C GLU A 88 24.70 3.06 -8.55
N CYS A 89 24.33 1.90 -7.98
CA CYS A 89 23.88 1.76 -6.59
C CYS A 89 22.83 2.82 -6.20
N TYR A 90 21.79 3.04 -7.02
CA TYR A 90 20.91 4.20 -6.89
C TYR A 90 19.88 4.09 -5.74
N MET A 91 20.34 4.27 -4.50
CA MET A 91 19.54 4.12 -3.27
C MET A 91 18.54 5.26 -3.00
N LEU A 92 18.43 6.25 -3.89
CA LEU A 92 17.55 7.40 -3.72
C LEU A 92 16.14 7.22 -4.33
N GLY A 93 15.97 6.20 -5.19
CA GLY A 93 14.68 5.82 -5.76
C GLY A 93 13.65 5.42 -4.70
N LYS A 94 12.35 5.47 -5.05
CA LYS A 94 11.24 5.05 -4.16
C LYS A 94 10.15 4.27 -4.90
N GLU A 95 10.06 4.42 -6.21
CA GLU A 95 8.91 3.96 -6.99
C GLU A 95 9.37 3.59 -8.41
N ILE A 96 8.89 2.44 -8.91
CA ILE A 96 9.13 1.96 -10.29
C ILE A 96 7.77 1.74 -10.95
N CYS A 97 7.60 2.27 -12.16
CA CYS A 97 6.34 2.30 -12.89
C CYS A 97 6.59 1.83 -14.31
N ILE A 98 5.95 0.73 -14.69
CA ILE A 98 6.18 0.03 -15.95
C ILE A 98 4.82 -0.20 -16.58
N TRP A 99 4.51 0.51 -17.67
CA TRP A 99 3.16 0.51 -18.28
C TRP A 99 3.18 0.09 -19.75
N SER A 100 2.25 -0.78 -20.15
CA SER A 100 2.06 -1.31 -21.52
C SER A 100 3.32 -1.95 -22.14
N LEU A 101 4.11 -2.62 -21.29
CA LEU A 101 5.25 -3.46 -21.69
C LEU A 101 4.91 -4.95 -21.60
N GLN A 102 5.43 -5.74 -22.54
CA GLN A 102 5.53 -7.18 -22.40
C GLN A 102 6.84 -7.47 -21.69
N LEU A 103 6.77 -8.05 -20.49
CA LEU A 103 7.91 -8.27 -19.62
C LEU A 103 8.36 -9.73 -19.72
N SER A 104 9.63 -9.93 -20.05
CA SER A 104 10.22 -11.25 -20.19
C SER A 104 10.63 -11.85 -18.84
N ASN A 105 10.73 -13.17 -18.80
CA ASN A 105 11.09 -13.92 -17.60
C ASN A 105 12.44 -13.46 -16.99
N PRO A 106 13.51 -13.14 -17.77
CA PRO A 106 14.72 -12.53 -17.23
C PRO A 106 14.51 -11.16 -16.55
N GLU A 107 13.72 -10.27 -17.16
CA GLU A 107 13.44 -8.93 -16.63
C GLU A 107 12.66 -9.03 -15.31
N ILE A 108 11.65 -9.90 -15.24
CA ILE A 108 10.89 -10.15 -14.01
C ILE A 108 11.76 -10.86 -12.97
N ALA A 109 12.65 -11.77 -13.37
CA ALA A 109 13.62 -12.37 -12.46
C ALA A 109 14.55 -11.33 -11.84
N ARG A 110 15.04 -10.35 -12.62
CA ARG A 110 15.93 -9.29 -12.14
C ARG A 110 15.18 -8.25 -11.30
N LEU A 111 13.94 -7.89 -11.67
CA LEU A 111 13.06 -7.04 -10.86
C LEU A 111 12.76 -7.68 -9.50
N ALA A 112 12.40 -8.96 -9.48
CA ALA A 112 12.14 -9.71 -8.27
C ALA A 112 13.40 -9.82 -7.38
N SER A 113 14.58 -10.05 -7.96
CA SER A 113 15.86 -10.04 -7.23
C SER A 113 16.22 -8.65 -6.68
N LEU A 114 15.89 -7.56 -7.39
CA LEU A 114 16.04 -6.17 -6.91
C LEU A 114 15.13 -5.90 -5.70
N LEU A 115 13.90 -6.42 -5.71
CA LEU A 115 12.96 -6.33 -4.58
C LEU A 115 13.42 -7.15 -3.36
N GLU A 116 14.05 -8.30 -3.59
CA GLU A 116 14.54 -9.22 -2.56
C GLU A 116 15.78 -8.73 -1.78
N LEU A 117 16.42 -7.62 -2.20
CA LEU A 117 17.64 -7.10 -1.58
C LEU A 117 17.46 -6.74 -0.10
N ARG A 118 17.89 -7.66 0.77
CA ARG A 118 17.98 -7.55 2.23
C ARG A 118 19.46 -7.55 2.65
N GLY A 119 19.88 -6.56 3.45
CA GLY A 119 21.25 -6.46 3.96
C GLY A 119 21.78 -5.03 3.97
N CYS A 120 23.10 -4.87 3.81
CA CYS A 120 23.80 -3.58 3.90
C CYS A 120 23.36 -2.54 2.83
N ALA A 121 22.75 -2.98 1.74
CA ALA A 121 22.06 -2.15 0.78
C ALA A 121 20.63 -2.69 0.59
N ALA A 122 19.70 -2.25 1.46
CA ALA A 122 18.30 -2.63 1.36
C ALA A 122 17.65 -2.02 0.10
N CYS A 123 16.75 -2.77 -0.56
CA CYS A 123 15.99 -2.27 -1.69
C CYS A 123 15.35 -0.91 -1.38
N PRO A 124 15.63 0.17 -2.14
CA PRO A 124 15.15 1.50 -1.82
C PRO A 124 13.69 1.71 -2.23
N PHE A 125 13.14 0.82 -3.06
CA PHE A 125 11.81 0.94 -3.64
C PHE A 125 10.71 0.48 -2.67
N THR A 126 9.68 1.32 -2.55
CA THR A 126 8.52 1.14 -1.66
C THR A 126 7.19 1.13 -2.41
N SER A 127 7.21 1.36 -3.74
CA SER A 127 6.05 1.27 -4.62
C SER A 127 6.46 0.61 -5.94
N LEU A 128 5.60 -0.26 -6.47
CA LEU A 128 5.73 -0.87 -7.79
C LEU A 128 4.39 -0.78 -8.52
N GLU A 129 4.39 -0.20 -9.72
CA GLU A 129 3.26 -0.18 -10.65
C GLU A 129 3.62 -0.99 -11.89
N LEU A 130 2.93 -2.10 -12.14
CA LEU A 130 2.93 -2.82 -13.42
C LEU A 130 1.51 -2.67 -14.00
N ILE A 131 1.33 -1.86 -15.05
CA ILE A 131 -0.01 -1.54 -15.58
C ILE A 131 -0.09 -1.98 -17.04
N ASP A 132 -1.13 -2.73 -17.42
CA ASP A 132 -1.23 -3.36 -18.76
C ASP A 132 0.04 -4.16 -19.13
N CYS A 133 0.69 -4.77 -18.13
CA CYS A 133 1.90 -5.53 -18.32
C CYS A 133 1.61 -7.00 -18.62
N ARG A 134 2.13 -7.48 -19.75
CA ARG A 134 2.02 -8.90 -20.12
C ARG A 134 3.17 -9.67 -19.47
N MET A 135 2.81 -10.64 -18.65
CA MET A 135 3.70 -11.56 -17.92
C MET A 135 3.14 -12.98 -18.07
N ASP A 136 4.00 -14.00 -18.04
CA ASP A 136 3.56 -15.40 -18.02
C ASP A 136 3.37 -15.93 -16.58
N LEU A 137 2.81 -17.13 -16.45
CA LEU A 137 2.60 -17.81 -15.17
C LEU A 137 3.91 -17.95 -14.37
N TRP A 138 5.04 -18.23 -15.05
CA TRP A 138 6.34 -18.31 -14.40
C TRP A 138 6.78 -16.96 -13.81
N SER A 139 6.60 -15.87 -14.56
CA SER A 139 6.94 -14.52 -14.14
C SER A 139 6.12 -14.07 -12.93
N LEU A 140 4.82 -14.38 -12.91
CA LEU A 140 3.96 -14.09 -11.77
C LEU A 140 4.33 -14.94 -10.54
N GLY A 141 4.70 -16.21 -10.72
CA GLY A 141 5.31 -17.02 -9.66
C GLY A 141 6.65 -16.47 -9.15
N ARG A 142 7.51 -15.98 -10.05
CA ARG A 142 8.81 -15.37 -9.70
C ARG A 142 8.64 -14.06 -8.93
N LEU A 143 7.67 -13.23 -9.32
CA LEU A 143 7.31 -11.97 -8.66
C LEU A 143 6.64 -12.22 -7.30
N GLY A 144 5.64 -13.11 -7.25
CA GLY A 144 4.94 -13.48 -6.02
C GLY A 144 5.90 -13.93 -4.92
N ARG A 145 6.87 -14.80 -5.26
CA ARG A 145 7.92 -15.25 -4.32
C ARG A 145 8.82 -14.13 -3.77
N ALA A 146 8.94 -12.98 -4.44
CA ALA A 146 9.69 -11.83 -3.95
C ALA A 146 8.88 -10.92 -3.01
N LEU A 147 7.55 -10.93 -3.07
CA LEU A 147 6.69 -10.04 -2.28
C LEU A 147 6.89 -10.15 -0.75
N PRO A 148 7.04 -11.35 -0.13
CA PRO A 148 7.36 -11.48 1.30
C PRO A 148 8.76 -10.97 1.66
N CYS A 149 9.67 -10.95 0.70
CA CYS A 149 11.04 -10.45 0.89
C CYS A 149 11.14 -8.92 0.81
N SER A 150 10.24 -8.31 0.02
CA SER A 150 10.29 -6.92 -0.45
C SER A 150 10.13 -5.83 0.62
N CYS A 151 10.50 -4.60 0.23
CA CYS A 151 10.26 -3.37 0.98
C CYS A 151 8.98 -2.62 0.54
N LEU A 152 8.11 -3.24 -0.27
CA LEU A 152 6.94 -2.57 -0.84
C LEU A 152 5.89 -2.22 0.22
N ARG A 153 5.38 -0.98 0.11
CA ARG A 153 4.16 -0.47 0.76
C ARG A 153 3.00 -0.33 -0.22
N SER A 154 3.28 -0.24 -1.52
CA SER A 154 2.28 -0.18 -2.58
C SER A 154 2.63 -1.15 -3.71
N LEU A 155 1.61 -1.85 -4.21
CA LEU A 155 1.69 -2.76 -5.36
C LEU A 155 0.44 -2.54 -6.22
N VAL A 156 0.66 -2.10 -7.46
CA VAL A 156 -0.38 -1.91 -8.46
C VAL A 156 -0.09 -2.86 -9.62
N LEU A 157 -1.05 -3.72 -9.95
CA LEU A 157 -0.99 -4.69 -11.04
C LEU A 157 -2.16 -4.52 -12.04
N ASP A 158 -2.71 -3.31 -12.13
CA ASP A 158 -3.93 -3.00 -12.88
C ASP A 158 -3.84 -3.38 -14.37
N TYR A 159 -4.96 -3.83 -14.94
CA TYR A 159 -5.12 -4.33 -16.32
C TYR A 159 -4.25 -5.56 -16.68
N CYS A 160 -3.41 -6.06 -15.77
CA CYS A 160 -2.75 -7.35 -15.92
C CYS A 160 -3.81 -8.45 -15.73
N ARG A 161 -4.31 -9.01 -16.83
CA ARG A 161 -5.32 -10.08 -16.78
C ARG A 161 -4.71 -11.36 -16.21
N PHE A 162 -5.35 -11.93 -15.19
CA PHE A 162 -4.90 -13.15 -14.52
C PHE A 162 -5.91 -14.28 -14.67
N GLY A 163 -5.42 -15.50 -14.91
CA GLY A 163 -6.18 -16.70 -14.62
C GLY A 163 -6.07 -17.08 -13.13
N ASN A 164 -6.70 -18.20 -12.76
CA ASN A 164 -6.76 -18.64 -11.36
C ASN A 164 -5.39 -19.08 -10.82
N GLU A 165 -4.54 -19.69 -11.66
CA GLU A 165 -3.20 -20.12 -11.26
C GLU A 165 -2.23 -18.93 -11.18
N GLU A 166 -2.38 -17.97 -12.09
CA GLU A 166 -1.62 -16.72 -12.12
C GLU A 166 -1.85 -15.86 -10.87
N ILE A 167 -3.11 -15.71 -10.42
CA ILE A 167 -3.41 -14.89 -9.24
C ILE A 167 -3.02 -15.58 -7.92
N GLU A 168 -3.15 -16.92 -7.80
CA GLU A 168 -2.74 -17.63 -6.59
C GLU A 168 -1.23 -17.53 -6.32
N ASN A 169 -0.40 -17.37 -7.36
CA ASN A 169 1.03 -17.06 -7.21
C ASN A 169 1.26 -15.70 -6.53
N ILE A 170 0.49 -14.67 -6.89
CA ILE A 170 0.55 -13.35 -6.25
C ILE A 170 -0.03 -13.40 -4.84
N PHE A 171 -1.18 -14.02 -4.65
CA PHE A 171 -1.84 -14.20 -3.36
C PHE A 171 -0.95 -14.94 -2.35
N SER A 172 -0.27 -16.02 -2.76
CA SER A 172 0.71 -16.71 -1.92
C SER A 172 1.91 -15.84 -1.53
N GLY A 173 2.27 -14.85 -2.36
CA GLY A 173 3.27 -13.83 -2.04
C GLY A 173 2.80 -12.71 -1.10
N LEU A 174 1.48 -12.55 -0.94
CA LEU A 174 0.85 -11.55 -0.07
C LEU A 174 0.40 -12.14 1.28
N GLU A 175 0.37 -13.46 1.41
CA GLU A 175 0.02 -14.16 2.65
C GLU A 175 0.93 -13.72 3.81
N ASN A 176 0.34 -13.33 4.95
CA ASN A 176 1.01 -12.74 6.11
C ASN A 176 1.85 -11.45 5.83
N ASN A 177 1.64 -10.72 4.72
CA ASN A 177 2.49 -9.55 4.39
C ASN A 177 2.30 -8.35 5.34
N GLN A 178 3.28 -8.15 6.24
CA GLN A 178 3.30 -7.10 7.28
C GLN A 178 3.81 -5.72 6.78
N ARG A 179 3.82 -5.45 5.47
CA ARG A 179 4.46 -4.25 4.88
C ARG A 179 3.62 -3.56 3.83
N LEU A 180 2.91 -4.32 3.00
CA LEU A 180 2.05 -3.77 1.97
C LEU A 180 0.85 -3.06 2.62
N GLN A 181 0.63 -1.81 2.24
CA GLN A 181 -0.45 -0.94 2.75
C GLN A 181 -1.48 -0.63 1.65
N VAL A 182 -1.06 -0.59 0.39
CA VAL A 182 -1.90 -0.36 -0.80
C VAL A 182 -1.77 -1.54 -1.76
N LEU A 183 -2.90 -2.10 -2.19
CA LEU A 183 -2.98 -3.15 -3.22
C LEU A 183 -4.00 -2.75 -4.29
N SER A 184 -3.61 -2.81 -5.56
CA SER A 184 -4.49 -2.55 -6.70
C SER A 184 -4.41 -3.68 -7.72
N LEU A 185 -5.58 -4.24 -8.05
CA LEU A 185 -5.80 -5.34 -8.99
C LEU A 185 -7.01 -5.01 -9.89
N ARG A 186 -7.09 -3.77 -10.39
CA ARG A 186 -8.22 -3.28 -11.18
C ARG A 186 -8.21 -3.87 -12.58
N TYR A 187 -9.38 -4.22 -13.12
CA TYR A 187 -9.53 -4.80 -14.46
C TYR A 187 -8.67 -6.06 -14.72
N CYS A 188 -8.32 -6.80 -13.66
CA CYS A 188 -7.52 -8.02 -13.70
C CYS A 188 -8.30 -9.28 -14.07
N GLY A 189 -9.65 -9.24 -14.05
CA GLY A 189 -10.52 -10.38 -14.34
C GLY A 189 -10.80 -11.29 -13.15
N LEU A 190 -10.63 -10.80 -11.92
CA LEU A 190 -10.89 -11.55 -10.69
C LEU A 190 -12.35 -11.99 -10.61
N GLY A 191 -12.59 -13.28 -10.39
CA GLY A 191 -13.94 -13.86 -10.24
C GLY A 191 -14.32 -14.14 -8.78
N PRO A 192 -15.52 -14.68 -8.52
CA PRO A 192 -16.00 -14.92 -7.16
C PRO A 192 -15.07 -15.82 -6.32
N GLN A 193 -14.37 -16.75 -6.98
CA GLN A 193 -13.36 -17.64 -6.39
C GLN A 193 -12.17 -16.90 -5.75
N SER A 194 -11.85 -15.68 -6.20
CA SER A 194 -10.76 -14.88 -5.64
C SER A 194 -11.13 -14.24 -4.30
N GLY A 195 -12.42 -14.03 -4.04
CA GLY A 195 -12.95 -13.36 -2.85
C GLY A 195 -12.48 -13.96 -1.52
N PRO A 196 -12.70 -15.28 -1.26
CA PRO A 196 -12.30 -15.92 -0.01
C PRO A 196 -10.79 -15.84 0.28
N ARG A 197 -9.95 -16.06 -0.75
CA ARG A 197 -8.49 -16.05 -0.61
C ARG A 197 -7.97 -14.65 -0.37
N LEU A 198 -8.47 -13.64 -1.09
CA LEU A 198 -8.12 -12.25 -0.84
C LEU A 198 -8.63 -11.78 0.52
N GLY A 199 -9.84 -12.18 0.96
CA GLY A 199 -10.36 -11.87 2.29
C GLY A 199 -9.46 -12.38 3.43
N ALA A 200 -8.93 -13.60 3.30
CA ALA A 200 -7.95 -14.15 4.25
C ALA A 200 -6.63 -13.36 4.27
N ILE A 201 -6.14 -12.93 3.10
CA ILE A 201 -4.91 -12.12 2.97
C ILE A 201 -5.10 -10.73 3.58
N ILE A 202 -6.21 -10.04 3.29
CA ILE A 202 -6.54 -8.72 3.85
C ILE A 202 -6.70 -8.80 5.38
N TYR A 203 -7.23 -9.90 5.91
CA TYR A 203 -7.33 -10.13 7.35
C TYR A 203 -5.97 -10.29 8.05
N GLN A 204 -4.96 -10.83 7.36
CA GLN A 204 -3.64 -11.19 7.94
C GLN A 204 -2.49 -10.23 7.56
N SER A 205 -2.75 -9.22 6.73
CA SER A 205 -1.74 -8.30 6.19
C SER A 205 -1.88 -6.88 6.76
N SER A 206 -1.02 -5.96 6.32
CA SER A 206 -1.12 -4.53 6.64
C SER A 206 -1.90 -3.71 5.61
N VAL A 207 -2.60 -4.36 4.66
CA VAL A 207 -3.28 -3.69 3.54
C VAL A 207 -4.50 -2.94 4.06
N CYS A 208 -4.52 -1.63 3.85
CA CYS A 208 -5.57 -0.72 4.30
C CYS A 208 -6.21 0.10 3.18
N GLU A 209 -5.60 0.17 1.99
CA GLU A 209 -6.23 0.71 0.78
C GLU A 209 -6.26 -0.39 -0.30
N LEU A 210 -7.47 -0.81 -0.69
CA LEU A 210 -7.70 -1.94 -1.59
C LEU A 210 -8.54 -1.51 -2.80
N HIS A 211 -7.99 -1.69 -4.00
CA HIS A 211 -8.61 -1.30 -5.27
C HIS A 211 -8.86 -2.52 -6.16
N LEU A 212 -10.13 -2.82 -6.44
CA LEU A 212 -10.57 -4.01 -7.16
C LEU A 212 -11.59 -3.67 -8.25
N ASP A 213 -11.65 -2.42 -8.69
CA ASP A 213 -12.63 -1.93 -9.67
C ASP A 213 -12.52 -2.66 -11.02
N GLY A 214 -13.66 -2.88 -11.70
CA GLY A 214 -13.67 -3.47 -13.04
C GLY A 214 -13.41 -4.97 -13.10
N ASN A 215 -13.76 -5.71 -12.05
CA ASN A 215 -13.60 -7.16 -11.95
C ASN A 215 -14.98 -7.87 -12.00
N CYS A 216 -15.00 -9.18 -11.73
CA CYS A 216 -16.21 -10.00 -11.78
C CYS A 216 -16.46 -10.73 -10.45
N LEU A 217 -16.18 -10.09 -9.31
CA LEU A 217 -16.28 -10.72 -7.99
C LEU A 217 -17.70 -11.17 -7.64
N GLN A 218 -18.73 -10.49 -8.15
CA GLN A 218 -20.14 -10.70 -7.81
C GLN A 218 -20.43 -10.59 -6.31
N CYS A 219 -21.69 -10.78 -5.91
CA CYS A 219 -22.10 -10.78 -4.51
C CYS A 219 -21.29 -11.80 -3.68
N SER A 220 -21.12 -13.04 -4.18
CA SER A 220 -20.37 -14.12 -3.51
C SER A 220 -18.93 -13.73 -3.17
N GLY A 221 -18.18 -13.23 -4.16
CA GLY A 221 -16.77 -12.89 -3.98
C GLY A 221 -16.59 -11.65 -3.12
N ALA A 222 -17.42 -10.63 -3.30
CA ALA A 222 -17.38 -9.42 -2.49
C ALA A 222 -17.80 -9.69 -1.03
N LEU A 223 -18.79 -10.54 -0.80
CA LEU A 223 -19.20 -11.03 0.52
C LEU A 223 -18.07 -11.79 1.20
N ALA A 224 -17.45 -12.76 0.51
CA ALA A 224 -16.38 -13.58 1.07
C ALA A 224 -15.09 -12.78 1.35
N LEU A 225 -14.83 -11.75 0.54
CA LEU A 225 -13.75 -10.78 0.76
C LEU A 225 -13.96 -9.98 2.06
N LEU A 226 -15.19 -9.50 2.31
CA LEU A 226 -15.48 -8.55 3.40
C LEU A 226 -15.87 -9.23 4.72
N ARG A 227 -16.46 -10.43 4.70
CA ARG A 227 -16.95 -11.14 5.90
C ARG A 227 -15.92 -11.23 7.04
N PRO A 228 -14.63 -11.60 6.81
CA PRO A 228 -13.63 -11.63 7.88
C PRO A 228 -13.38 -10.26 8.53
N ALA A 229 -13.40 -9.18 7.75
CA ALA A 229 -13.19 -7.82 8.24
C ALA A 229 -14.43 -7.27 8.96
N ALA A 230 -15.63 -7.58 8.46
CA ALA A 230 -16.90 -7.19 9.06
C ALA A 230 -17.09 -7.85 10.44
N GLU A 231 -16.89 -9.17 10.52
CA GLU A 231 -16.97 -9.92 11.78
C GLU A 231 -15.95 -9.43 12.82
N TYR A 232 -14.72 -9.09 12.41
CA TYR A 232 -13.72 -8.54 13.32
C TYR A 232 -14.14 -7.16 13.83
N ALA A 233 -14.59 -6.29 12.93
CA ALA A 233 -15.07 -4.96 13.29
C ALA A 233 -16.25 -5.05 14.28
N GLU A 234 -17.21 -5.93 14.03
CA GLU A 234 -18.35 -6.16 14.91
C GLU A 234 -17.93 -6.62 16.31
N LYS A 235 -17.03 -7.61 16.40
CA LYS A 235 -16.52 -8.10 17.71
C LYS A 235 -15.84 -6.95 18.48
N GLN A 236 -14.96 -6.18 17.82
CA GLN A 236 -14.35 -4.98 18.40
C GLN A 236 -15.34 -3.85 18.74
N GLY A 237 -16.49 -3.77 18.04
CA GLY A 237 -17.56 -2.82 18.32
C GLY A 237 -18.39 -3.21 19.55
N ARG A 238 -18.76 -4.49 19.65
CA ARG A 238 -19.54 -5.06 20.76
C ARG A 238 -18.74 -5.14 22.07
N ASP A 239 -17.43 -5.38 22.00
CA ASP A 239 -16.54 -5.46 23.17
C ASP A 239 -16.19 -4.07 23.76
N GLN A 240 -16.57 -2.96 23.12
CA GLN A 240 -16.41 -1.61 23.68
C GLN A 240 -17.61 -1.24 24.58
N PRO A 241 -17.44 -1.12 25.91
CA PRO A 241 -18.54 -0.78 26.80
C PRO A 241 -19.05 0.64 26.56
N ALA A 242 -20.37 0.79 26.50
CA ALA A 242 -21.05 2.07 26.24
C ALA A 242 -20.78 3.10 27.36
N THR A 243 -19.69 3.86 27.23
CA THR A 243 -19.26 4.86 28.20
C THR A 243 -18.76 6.15 27.55
N SER A 244 -19.41 7.26 27.93
CA SER A 244 -19.14 8.66 27.56
C SER A 244 -19.24 9.07 26.08
N PRO A 245 -19.86 10.23 25.77
CA PRO A 245 -19.84 10.81 24.43
C PRO A 245 -18.42 11.29 24.07
N PRO A 246 -18.08 11.42 22.76
CA PRO A 246 -16.73 11.72 22.31
C PRO A 246 -16.29 13.14 22.70
N ASP A 247 -15.42 13.24 23.71
CA ASP A 247 -14.79 14.50 24.11
C ASP A 247 -13.80 14.99 23.04
N LEU A 248 -14.05 16.20 22.53
CA LEU A 248 -13.41 16.78 21.34
C LEU A 248 -12.01 17.36 21.63
N GLY A 249 -11.11 16.54 22.18
CA GLY A 249 -9.73 16.98 22.48
C GLY A 249 -8.66 15.90 22.61
N SER A 250 -9.00 14.68 23.01
CA SER A 250 -8.00 13.71 23.50
C SER A 250 -7.58 12.66 22.46
N PRO A 251 -6.27 12.35 22.30
CA PRO A 251 -5.84 11.23 21.48
C PRO A 251 -6.13 9.88 22.18
N PRO A 252 -6.45 8.80 21.43
CA PRO A 252 -6.76 7.50 22.03
C PRO A 252 -5.55 6.93 22.77
N GLN A 253 -5.81 6.43 23.99
CA GLN A 253 -4.80 5.78 24.84
C GLN A 253 -4.48 4.38 24.32
N GLN A 254 -3.25 3.90 24.52
CA GLN A 254 -2.85 2.56 24.12
C GLN A 254 -3.49 1.50 25.04
N LEU A 255 -4.18 0.53 24.45
CA LEU A 255 -4.50 -0.73 25.12
C LEU A 255 -3.20 -1.52 25.35
N GLN A 256 -2.60 -1.36 26.54
CA GLN A 256 -1.46 -2.17 26.94
C GLN A 256 -1.93 -3.60 27.26
N VAL A 257 -1.75 -4.51 26.30
CA VAL A 257 -1.90 -5.95 26.55
C VAL A 257 -0.86 -6.38 27.58
N LYS A 258 -1.32 -6.69 28.81
CA LYS A 258 -0.49 -7.24 29.87
C LYS A 258 0.04 -8.62 29.45
N GLN A 259 1.28 -8.70 29.00
CA GLN A 259 1.96 -9.99 28.93
C GLN A 259 2.06 -10.59 30.34
N ARG A 260 1.55 -11.80 30.50
CA ARG A 260 1.47 -12.53 31.78
C ARG A 260 2.80 -13.20 32.09
N GLY A 261 3.81 -12.39 32.41
CA GLY A 261 5.16 -12.88 32.73
C GLY A 261 5.16 -13.87 33.90
N SER A 262 5.76 -15.04 33.67
CA SER A 262 6.05 -16.03 34.71
C SER A 262 7.22 -15.57 35.60
N SER A 263 7.22 -16.01 36.85
CA SER A 263 8.02 -15.38 37.92
C SER A 263 9.16 -16.25 38.46
N THR A 264 10.40 -15.75 38.36
CA THR A 264 11.51 -15.98 39.31
C THR A 264 12.52 -14.81 39.16
N LEU A 265 12.74 -13.96 40.17
CA LEU A 265 13.70 -14.14 41.28
C LEU A 265 15.17 -14.12 40.76
N ASN A 266 16.04 -13.13 41.06
CA ASN A 266 16.35 -12.54 42.37
C ASN A 266 16.85 -11.06 42.33
N GLN A 267 16.67 -10.37 43.46
CA GLN A 267 17.56 -9.43 44.19
C GLN A 267 18.81 -8.82 43.47
N THR A 268 19.17 -7.52 43.60
CA THR A 268 18.73 -6.47 44.57
C THR A 268 18.61 -5.06 43.88
N THR A 269 18.97 -3.84 44.34
CA THR A 269 19.83 -3.31 45.44
C THR A 269 19.26 -2.03 46.10
N LYS A 270 19.94 -0.86 46.09
CA LYS A 270 19.59 0.33 46.90
C LYS A 270 19.74 1.67 46.16
N SER A 271 18.85 2.61 46.50
CA SER A 271 18.72 4.03 46.08
C SER A 271 19.58 4.98 46.98
N PRO A 272 19.38 6.33 47.12
CA PRO A 272 18.31 7.26 46.66
C PRO A 272 18.77 8.62 46.05
N GLY A 273 17.82 9.50 45.64
CA GLY A 273 18.17 10.86 45.17
C GLY A 273 17.06 11.84 44.71
N ALA A 274 16.12 12.23 45.59
CA ALA A 274 15.28 13.47 45.55
C ALA A 274 14.26 13.75 44.40
N LEU A 275 13.29 14.63 44.73
CA LEU A 275 12.15 15.16 43.95
C LEU A 275 12.10 16.70 44.13
N PRO A 276 11.06 17.47 43.68
CA PRO A 276 10.59 17.71 42.30
C PRO A 276 10.49 19.24 41.97
N GLY A 277 10.21 19.65 40.72
CA GLY A 277 10.17 21.10 40.37
C GLY A 277 9.41 21.54 39.10
N LYS A 278 8.10 21.83 39.26
CA LYS A 278 7.23 22.84 38.58
C LYS A 278 7.55 23.38 37.16
N THR A 279 6.60 23.15 36.25
CA THR A 279 6.18 24.00 35.09
C THR A 279 5.55 25.35 35.56
N PRO A 280 5.19 26.37 34.71
CA PRO A 280 4.69 26.27 33.31
C PRO A 280 5.00 27.45 32.33
N ALA A 281 4.18 27.52 31.25
CA ALA A 281 3.81 28.67 30.42
C ALA A 281 4.65 29.00 29.16
N GLY A 282 4.04 28.81 27.97
CA GLY A 282 4.67 29.04 26.67
C GLY A 282 3.71 29.26 25.50
N LYS A 283 2.99 30.40 25.50
CA LYS A 283 2.35 31.14 24.37
C LYS A 283 1.72 30.35 23.19
N GLU A 284 0.44 30.65 22.92
CA GLU A 284 -0.29 30.21 21.71
C GLU A 284 0.42 30.56 20.39
N ARG A 285 0.31 29.67 19.39
CA ARG A 285 0.41 30.06 17.97
C ARG A 285 -0.55 29.29 17.06
N ARG A 286 -1.61 30.00 16.66
CA ARG A 286 -2.36 29.97 15.38
C ARG A 286 -2.49 28.62 14.64
N LYS A 287 -3.74 28.16 14.53
CA LYS A 287 -4.20 27.02 13.70
C LYS A 287 -3.61 27.06 12.27
N LYS A 288 -3.11 25.91 11.80
CA LYS A 288 -2.85 25.63 10.37
C LYS A 288 -3.49 24.28 10.03
N GLY A 289 -4.14 24.19 8.87
CA GLY A 289 -4.98 23.03 8.52
C GLY A 289 -4.21 21.72 8.47
N ILE A 290 -4.64 20.73 9.27
CA ILE A 290 -4.03 19.40 9.31
C ILE A 290 -4.70 18.52 8.25
N LYS A 291 -4.02 18.32 7.11
CA LYS A 291 -4.25 17.09 6.31
C LYS A 291 -3.89 15.92 7.21
N LYS A 292 -4.88 15.14 7.66
CA LYS A 292 -4.66 13.96 8.50
C LYS A 292 -3.84 12.94 7.70
N LYS A 293 -2.54 12.83 7.99
CA LYS A 293 -1.77 11.64 7.62
C LYS A 293 -2.42 10.43 8.28
N ILE A 294 -2.55 9.34 7.53
CA ILE A 294 -2.73 8.00 8.12
C ILE A 294 -1.51 7.79 9.04
N LYS A 295 -1.79 7.50 10.32
CA LYS A 295 -0.77 7.20 11.32
C LYS A 295 -0.41 5.73 11.14
N ASP A 296 0.87 5.39 10.99
CA ASP A 296 1.30 4.04 10.56
C ASP A 296 0.62 2.93 11.39
N LEU A 297 -0.28 2.19 10.75
CA LEU A 297 -0.79 0.91 11.22
C LEU A 297 0.41 -0.06 11.17
N THR A 298 1.01 -0.31 12.34
CA THR A 298 2.32 -0.95 12.47
C THR A 298 2.23 -2.45 12.81
N GLU A 299 1.01 -2.92 13.10
CA GLU A 299 0.63 -4.32 13.31
C GLU A 299 -0.35 -4.71 12.18
N ALA A 300 -0.33 -5.94 11.69
CA ALA A 300 -1.29 -6.42 10.69
C ALA A 300 -2.68 -6.69 11.28
N GLY A 301 -3.68 -6.79 10.41
CA GLY A 301 -5.08 -6.96 10.74
C GLY A 301 -5.99 -6.38 9.65
N PRO A 302 -7.32 -6.60 9.73
CA PRO A 302 -8.30 -6.17 8.72
C PRO A 302 -8.57 -4.65 8.74
N TRP A 303 -7.52 -3.84 8.65
CA TRP A 303 -7.54 -2.38 8.84
C TRP A 303 -8.03 -1.59 7.62
N LEU A 304 -9.04 -2.08 6.89
CA LEU A 304 -9.55 -1.42 5.69
C LEU A 304 -9.95 0.03 5.98
N VAL A 305 -9.20 0.97 5.38
CA VAL A 305 -9.42 2.42 5.39
C VAL A 305 -10.12 2.84 4.09
N LYS A 306 -9.73 2.25 2.96
CA LYS A 306 -10.38 2.45 1.66
C LYS A 306 -10.65 1.13 0.94
N LEU A 307 -11.79 1.06 0.28
CA LEU A 307 -12.26 -0.11 -0.45
C LEU A 307 -12.93 0.33 -1.75
N TYR A 308 -12.36 0.00 -2.90
CA TYR A 308 -12.95 0.31 -4.21
C TYR A 308 -13.36 -0.99 -4.90
N LEU A 309 -14.68 -1.15 -5.07
CA LEU A 309 -15.37 -2.32 -5.64
C LEU A 309 -16.34 -1.87 -6.76
N ALA A 310 -16.06 -0.75 -7.43
CA ALA A 310 -16.88 -0.29 -8.55
C ALA A 310 -16.84 -1.30 -9.70
N ASP A 311 -17.91 -1.40 -10.49
CA ASP A 311 -17.97 -2.25 -11.68
C ASP A 311 -17.52 -3.70 -11.42
N ASN A 312 -18.19 -4.38 -10.48
CA ASN A 312 -17.81 -5.73 -10.01
C ASN A 312 -18.88 -6.81 -10.23
N GLY A 313 -19.99 -6.47 -10.87
CA GLY A 313 -21.14 -7.36 -11.05
C GLY A 313 -21.85 -7.69 -9.73
N ILE A 314 -21.80 -6.79 -8.74
CA ILE A 314 -22.52 -6.95 -7.46
C ILE A 314 -23.98 -6.58 -7.72
N ASP A 315 -24.82 -7.58 -8.02
CA ASP A 315 -26.25 -7.43 -8.28
C ASP A 315 -27.06 -8.68 -7.88
N GLY A 316 -28.39 -8.56 -7.91
CA GLY A 316 -29.33 -9.65 -7.64
C GLY A 316 -29.48 -10.68 -8.79
N LYS A 317 -28.63 -10.64 -9.81
CA LYS A 317 -28.68 -11.53 -11.01
C LYS A 317 -27.58 -12.58 -11.01
N GLY A 318 -26.64 -12.52 -10.07
CA GLY A 318 -25.67 -13.60 -9.82
C GLY A 318 -26.33 -14.93 -9.42
N LYS A 319 -25.53 -15.98 -9.27
CA LYS A 319 -26.02 -17.35 -8.96
C LYS A 319 -26.84 -17.46 -7.68
N GLU A 320 -26.62 -16.55 -6.73
CA GLU A 320 -27.29 -16.49 -5.42
C GLU A 320 -28.55 -15.60 -5.44
N GLY A 321 -28.83 -14.93 -6.56
CA GLY A 321 -29.94 -14.01 -6.72
C GLY A 321 -29.93 -12.83 -5.74
N GLU A 322 -31.11 -12.28 -5.49
CA GLU A 322 -31.36 -11.24 -4.48
C GLU A 322 -30.89 -11.63 -3.07
N ASN A 323 -30.86 -12.93 -2.72
CA ASN A 323 -30.39 -13.40 -1.42
C ASN A 323 -28.88 -13.14 -1.23
N GLY A 324 -28.07 -13.36 -2.27
CA GLY A 324 -26.64 -13.05 -2.22
C GLY A 324 -26.36 -11.55 -2.11
N LEU A 325 -27.18 -10.73 -2.77
CA LEU A 325 -27.13 -9.27 -2.66
C LEU A 325 -27.53 -8.80 -1.25
N LEU A 326 -28.53 -9.43 -0.63
CA LEU A 326 -28.95 -9.16 0.75
C LEU A 326 -27.84 -9.52 1.76
N GLU A 327 -27.24 -10.72 1.66
CA GLU A 327 -26.11 -11.10 2.54
C GLU A 327 -24.89 -10.18 2.34
N PHE A 328 -24.56 -9.82 1.09
CA PHE A 328 -23.49 -8.85 0.82
C PHE A 328 -23.77 -7.51 1.50
N THR A 329 -25.01 -7.02 1.37
CA THR A 329 -25.45 -5.75 1.96
C THR A 329 -25.33 -5.78 3.48
N GLN A 330 -25.75 -6.87 4.14
CA GLN A 330 -25.65 -7.05 5.59
C GLN A 330 -24.19 -7.08 6.09
N ILE A 331 -23.29 -7.75 5.36
CA ILE A 331 -21.85 -7.77 5.67
C ILE A 331 -21.23 -6.38 5.47
N LEU A 332 -21.62 -5.66 4.42
CA LEU A 332 -21.17 -4.30 4.13
C LEU A 332 -21.67 -3.28 5.17
N THR A 333 -22.94 -3.32 5.57
CA THR A 333 -23.51 -2.42 6.60
C THR A 333 -22.93 -2.70 7.98
N CYS A 334 -22.66 -3.96 8.31
CA CYS A 334 -21.90 -4.34 9.51
C CYS A 334 -20.50 -3.71 9.50
N LEU A 335 -19.73 -3.85 8.41
CA LEU A 335 -18.40 -3.24 8.25
C LEU A 335 -18.45 -1.70 8.31
N ILE A 336 -19.46 -1.07 7.69
CA ILE A 336 -19.70 0.38 7.74
C ILE A 336 -20.01 0.83 9.18
N THR A 337 -20.80 0.09 9.93
CA THR A 337 -21.24 0.48 11.28
C THR A 337 -20.10 0.39 12.28
N TYR A 338 -19.39 -0.74 12.31
CA TYR A 338 -18.44 -1.05 13.39
C TYR A 338 -16.96 -0.75 13.06
N SER A 339 -16.54 -0.66 11.79
CA SER A 339 -15.12 -0.47 11.48
C SER A 339 -14.62 0.91 11.91
N ALA A 340 -13.80 0.97 12.96
CA ALA A 340 -13.12 2.19 13.39
C ALA A 340 -12.21 2.81 12.29
N HIS A 341 -11.77 2.01 11.30
CA HIS A 341 -10.73 2.38 10.34
C HIS A 341 -11.28 2.93 9.02
N LEU A 342 -12.38 2.38 8.52
CA LEU A 342 -12.95 2.67 7.20
C LEU A 342 -13.30 4.16 7.01
N ARG A 343 -12.98 4.72 5.84
CA ARG A 343 -13.19 6.14 5.49
C ARG A 343 -13.81 6.34 4.11
N GLU A 344 -13.52 5.45 3.17
CA GLU A 344 -13.84 5.59 1.76
C GLU A 344 -14.30 4.24 1.22
N ILE A 345 -15.44 4.22 0.53
CA ILE A 345 -15.93 3.05 -0.19
C ILE A 345 -16.41 3.54 -1.55
N ASP A 346 -16.00 2.86 -2.62
CA ASP A 346 -16.61 3.01 -3.94
C ASP A 346 -17.32 1.72 -4.33
N LEU A 347 -18.56 1.87 -4.80
CA LEU A 347 -19.47 0.82 -5.24
C LEU A 347 -20.12 1.18 -6.59
N GLY A 348 -19.61 2.21 -7.29
CA GLY A 348 -20.16 2.72 -8.54
C GLY A 348 -20.36 1.63 -9.61
N ASN A 349 -21.32 1.81 -10.51
CA ASN A 349 -21.64 0.88 -11.60
C ASN A 349 -22.06 -0.55 -11.18
N ASN A 350 -22.25 -0.84 -9.89
CA ASN A 350 -22.96 -2.03 -9.43
C ASN A 350 -24.48 -1.79 -9.35
N VAL A 351 -25.28 -2.86 -9.36
CA VAL A 351 -26.75 -2.77 -9.40
C VAL A 351 -27.35 -3.27 -8.08
N LEU A 352 -27.09 -2.50 -7.02
CA LEU A 352 -27.46 -2.84 -5.63
C LEU A 352 -28.96 -2.63 -5.31
N GLY A 353 -29.68 -1.88 -6.14
CA GLY A 353 -31.10 -1.57 -5.90
C GLY A 353 -31.38 -0.60 -4.74
N GLU A 354 -32.65 -0.25 -4.56
CA GLU A 354 -33.07 0.77 -3.58
C GLU A 354 -32.98 0.29 -2.13
N MET A 355 -33.25 -0.99 -1.86
CA MET A 355 -33.21 -1.58 -0.51
C MET A 355 -31.79 -1.51 0.07
N ALA A 356 -30.79 -2.00 -0.66
CA ALA A 356 -29.40 -1.94 -0.20
C ALA A 356 -28.89 -0.49 -0.05
N ALA A 357 -29.35 0.43 -0.91
CA ALA A 357 -29.03 1.85 -0.76
C ALA A 357 -29.64 2.46 0.52
N ALA A 358 -30.82 2.02 0.94
CA ALA A 358 -31.43 2.42 2.21
C ALA A 358 -30.67 1.85 3.41
N ASP A 359 -30.33 0.56 3.39
CA ASP A 359 -29.57 -0.12 4.44
C ASP A 359 -28.17 0.50 4.65
N ILE A 360 -27.46 0.79 3.55
CA ILE A 360 -26.17 1.49 3.56
C ILE A 360 -26.32 2.91 4.14
N LEU A 361 -27.39 3.63 3.80
CA LEU A 361 -27.67 4.96 4.34
C LEU A 361 -28.01 4.92 5.85
N GLU A 362 -28.68 3.87 6.33
CA GLU A 362 -28.92 3.66 7.76
C GLU A 362 -27.63 3.33 8.53
N ALA A 363 -26.79 2.43 8.02
CA ALA A 363 -25.48 2.14 8.61
C ALA A 363 -24.60 3.40 8.71
N LEU A 364 -24.60 4.24 7.67
CA LEU A 364 -23.90 5.54 7.67
C LEU A 364 -24.51 6.53 8.69
N ARG A 365 -25.82 6.50 8.95
CA ARG A 365 -26.48 7.31 9.99
C ARG A 365 -26.10 6.84 11.39
N ALA A 366 -26.19 5.53 11.67
CA ALA A 366 -25.81 4.93 12.95
C ALA A 366 -24.34 5.21 13.30
N ARG A 367 -23.44 5.00 12.33
CA ARG A 367 -22.00 5.34 12.45
C ARG A 367 -21.76 6.83 12.73
N LYS A 368 -22.61 7.73 12.21
CA LYS A 368 -22.50 9.18 12.42
C LYS A 368 -23.02 9.63 13.80
N THR A 369 -24.05 8.98 14.34
CA THR A 369 -24.60 9.31 15.66
C THR A 369 -23.84 8.64 16.81
N GLY A 370 -23.12 7.54 16.53
CA GLY A 370 -22.53 6.69 17.57
C GLY A 370 -23.57 5.85 18.32
N LEU A 371 -24.81 5.81 17.82
CA LEU A 371 -25.87 4.97 18.35
C LEU A 371 -25.83 3.62 17.63
N PHE A 372 -25.09 2.67 18.21
CA PHE A 372 -25.32 1.26 17.94
C PHE A 372 -26.70 0.91 18.49
N GLN A 373 -27.66 0.62 17.62
CA GLN A 373 -28.92 0.00 18.05
C GLN A 373 -28.63 -1.47 18.38
N LEU A 374 -29.02 -1.89 19.58
CA LEU A 374 -28.83 -3.24 20.15
C LEU A 374 -30.12 -4.05 20.07
#